data_AF-A0A4Z0A6V4-F1
#
_entry.id   AF-A0A4Z0A6V4-F1
#
_cell.length_a   1.000
_cell.length_b   1.000
_cell.length_c   1.000
_cell.angle_alpha   90.00
_cell.angle_beta   90.00
_cell.angle_gamma   90.00
#
_symmetry.space_group_name_H-M   'P 1'
#
loop_
_entity.id
_entity.type
_entity.pdbx_description
1 polymer ?
#
loop_
_entity_poly.entity_id
_entity_poly.type
_entity_poly.pdbx_seq_one_letter_code
_entity_poly.pdbx_strand_id
1 'polypeptide(L)'
;MAYASYQHNPSARGNGRQRGISGLNEELPSSPIQILSPPIHESETTGSIENAEYIGSYNWVENDGRTIIVPGSPPVCTNRALPYAIPSDAEIRPADYHIPLSALLPLMKAVDIVGKEIDWPVVDFVTDRNNLRKLMRWLQNGSKERDFRIDTQLAGEHNVLFNIFENRTRGNTDWRSYGESFEHETTPPAPG
;
A
#
# COMPACT_ATOMS: atom_id res chain seq x y z
N MET A 1 4.72 21.42 1.66
CA MET A 1 4.91 20.20 0.84
C MET A 1 6.30 19.66 1.18
N ALA A 2 6.40 18.56 1.94
CA ALA A 2 7.68 18.03 2.42
C ALA A 2 7.93 16.66 1.77
N TYR A 3 9.05 16.53 1.05
CA TYR A 3 9.46 15.29 0.39
C TYR A 3 10.93 15.02 0.72
N ALA A 4 11.22 13.83 1.23
CA ALA A 4 12.56 13.35 1.48
C ALA A 4 12.97 12.37 0.37
N SER A 5 14.07 12.66 -0.33
CA SER A 5 14.74 11.68 -1.22
C SER A 5 16.23 11.99 -1.33
N TYR A 6 17.05 10.93 -1.29
CA TYR A 6 18.50 10.93 -1.47
C TYR A 6 18.85 10.70 -2.96
N GLN A 7 19.96 11.26 -3.44
CA GLN A 7 20.38 11.20 -4.83
C GLN A 7 20.94 9.81 -5.22
N HIS A 8 20.45 9.25 -6.32
CA HIS A 8 21.03 8.06 -6.97
C HIS A 8 22.00 8.47 -8.10
N ASN A 9 23.14 7.77 -8.16
CA ASN A 9 24.13 7.84 -9.22
C ASN A 9 23.67 6.97 -10.42
N PRO A 10 23.53 7.48 -11.65
CA PRO A 10 22.81 6.77 -12.70
C PRO A 10 23.70 5.72 -13.38
N SER A 11 23.60 4.46 -12.95
CA SER A 11 24.14 3.34 -13.74
C SER A 11 23.46 1.99 -13.45
N ALA A 12 22.17 1.85 -13.80
CA ALA A 12 21.62 0.56 -14.22
C ALA A 12 20.31 0.74 -14.99
N ARG A 13 20.34 0.38 -16.28
CA ARG A 13 19.18 0.34 -17.18
C ARG A 13 18.20 -0.75 -16.74
N GLY A 14 16.94 -0.35 -16.58
CA GLY A 14 15.77 -1.22 -16.62
C GLY A 14 14.55 -0.37 -16.98
N ASN A 15 14.04 -0.49 -18.21
CA ASN A 15 12.90 0.27 -18.72
C ASN A 15 11.58 -0.19 -18.07
N GLY A 16 11.38 0.10 -16.79
CA GLY A 16 10.08 0.01 -16.13
C GLY A 16 9.30 1.29 -16.37
N ARG A 17 8.10 1.20 -16.98
CA ARG A 17 7.18 2.34 -17.07
C ARG A 17 6.68 2.71 -15.67
N GLN A 18 7.27 3.74 -15.08
CA GLN A 18 6.74 4.43 -13.92
C GLN A 18 5.46 5.15 -14.33
N ARG A 19 4.36 4.96 -13.59
CA ARG A 19 3.18 5.83 -13.72
C ARG A 19 2.74 6.19 -12.31
N GLY A 20 3.09 7.41 -11.89
CA GLY A 20 2.41 8.09 -10.80
C GLY A 20 1.01 8.54 -11.23
N ILE A 21 0.27 9.12 -10.30
CA ILE A 21 -1.05 9.71 -10.56
C ILE A 21 -0.87 10.83 -11.59
N SER A 22 -1.66 10.84 -12.67
CA SER A 22 -1.50 11.82 -13.76
C SER A 22 -1.80 13.27 -13.38
N GLY A 23 -2.28 13.51 -12.15
CA GLY A 23 -2.46 14.83 -11.54
C GLY A 23 -1.27 15.30 -10.70
N LEU A 24 -0.30 14.43 -10.41
CA LEU A 24 0.99 14.75 -9.79
C LEU A 24 2.12 14.55 -10.81
N ASN A 25 1.83 14.89 -12.07
CA ASN A 25 2.78 14.87 -13.19
C ASN A 25 3.68 16.12 -13.21
N GLU A 26 3.74 16.89 -12.12
CA GLU A 26 4.80 17.90 -11.98
C GLU A 26 6.15 17.17 -11.90
N GLU A 27 7.06 17.55 -12.78
CA GLU A 27 8.45 17.12 -12.68
C GLU A 27 8.95 17.52 -11.30
N LEU A 28 9.30 16.51 -10.50
CA LEU A 28 9.88 16.76 -9.18
C LEU A 28 11.15 17.60 -9.37
N PRO A 29 11.38 18.62 -8.53
CA PRO A 29 12.62 19.39 -8.58
C PRO A 29 13.82 18.46 -8.42
N SER A 30 14.93 18.78 -9.09
CA SER A 30 16.15 17.97 -9.11
C SER A 30 16.87 17.89 -7.76
N SER A 31 16.50 18.75 -6.81
CA SER A 31 17.02 18.78 -5.44
C SER A 31 15.89 18.70 -4.42
N PRO A 32 16.06 17.95 -3.32
CA PRO A 32 15.06 17.88 -2.25
C PRO A 32 14.89 19.23 -1.57
N ILE A 33 13.65 19.59 -1.24
CA ILE A 33 13.34 20.78 -0.44
C ILE A 33 13.82 20.58 1.00
N GLN A 34 13.73 19.35 1.50
CA GLN A 34 14.16 19.00 2.84
C GLN A 34 14.67 17.55 2.87
N ILE A 35 15.74 17.31 3.62
CA ILE A 35 16.22 15.98 3.92
C ILE A 35 15.96 15.72 5.39
N LEU A 36 15.26 14.62 5.68
CA LEU A 36 15.00 14.17 7.04
C LEU A 36 15.92 13.00 7.35
N SER A 37 16.50 13.01 8.55
CA SER A 37 17.16 11.83 9.12
C SER A 37 16.16 11.09 10.01
N PRO A 38 16.27 9.76 10.14
CA PRO A 38 15.52 9.04 11.15
C PRO A 38 15.77 9.69 12.53
N PRO A 39 14.72 9.96 13.31
CA PRO A 39 14.89 10.54 14.63
C PRO A 39 15.74 9.61 15.50
N ILE A 40 16.68 10.19 16.24
CA ILE A 40 17.43 9.46 17.27
C ILE A 40 16.43 9.21 18.41
N HIS A 41 16.16 7.95 18.71
CA HIS A 41 15.25 7.57 19.81
C HIS A 41 15.87 7.99 21.14
N GLU A 42 15.55 9.19 21.63
CA GLU A 42 15.93 9.65 22.97
C GLU A 42 14.82 9.46 24.02
N SER A 43 13.64 8.95 23.65
CA SER A 43 12.49 8.87 24.58
C SER A 43 12.02 7.45 24.88
N GLU A 44 11.77 7.19 26.17
CA GLU A 44 11.04 6.04 26.72
C GLU A 44 9.53 6.01 26.36
N THR A 45 9.07 6.87 25.46
CA THR A 45 7.65 6.97 25.09
C THR A 45 7.27 5.78 24.20
N THR A 46 6.67 4.78 24.83
CA THR A 46 6.01 3.67 24.15
C THR A 46 4.66 4.16 23.63
N GLY A 47 4.49 4.21 22.31
CA GLY A 47 3.19 4.47 21.69
C GLY A 47 2.36 3.18 21.65
N SER A 48 1.14 3.22 22.18
CA SER A 48 0.11 2.19 22.01
C SER A 48 -0.75 2.52 20.79
N ILE A 49 -1.22 1.48 20.10
CA ILE A 49 -2.33 1.61 19.15
C ILE A 49 -3.61 1.58 19.97
N GLU A 50 -4.35 2.68 19.96
CA GLU A 50 -5.58 2.86 20.71
C GLU A 50 -6.74 3.14 19.77
N ASN A 51 -7.96 2.88 20.23
CA ASN A 51 -9.20 3.23 19.52
C ASN A 51 -9.24 2.71 18.07
N ALA A 52 -8.68 1.54 17.82
CA ALA A 52 -8.74 0.89 16.51
C ALA A 52 -10.18 0.52 16.18
N GLU A 53 -10.74 1.13 15.14
CA GLU A 53 -12.14 1.00 14.79
C GLU A 53 -12.32 0.52 13.34
N TYR A 54 -13.23 -0.43 13.14
CA TYR A 54 -13.66 -0.82 11.80
C TYR A 54 -14.63 0.23 11.25
N ILE A 55 -14.30 0.78 10.08
CA ILE A 55 -15.09 1.82 9.41
C ILE A 55 -15.61 1.43 8.03
N GLY A 56 -15.11 0.33 7.47
CA GLY A 56 -15.56 -0.22 6.19
C GLY A 56 -14.59 -1.23 5.61
N SER A 57 -15.05 -1.99 4.62
CA SER A 57 -14.25 -2.95 3.86
C SER A 57 -14.76 -3.05 2.43
N TYR A 58 -13.91 -3.49 1.52
CA TYR A 58 -14.29 -3.79 0.15
C TYR A 58 -13.43 -4.93 -0.42
N ASN A 59 -13.95 -5.61 -1.44
CA ASN A 59 -13.19 -6.49 -2.32
C ASN A 59 -13.28 -5.99 -3.75
N TRP A 60 -12.25 -6.22 -4.55
CA TRP A 60 -12.33 -6.05 -6.00
C TRP A 60 -13.08 -7.21 -6.64
N VAL A 61 -13.90 -6.91 -7.64
CA VAL A 61 -14.43 -7.94 -8.54
C VAL A 61 -13.31 -8.36 -9.49
N GLU A 62 -13.04 -9.66 -9.54
CA GLU A 62 -12.02 -10.23 -10.43
C GLU A 62 -12.31 -9.88 -11.90
N ASN A 63 -11.25 -9.59 -12.66
CA ASN A 63 -11.28 -9.29 -14.10
C ASN A 63 -12.00 -8.00 -14.54
N ASP A 64 -12.68 -7.28 -13.64
CA ASP A 64 -13.33 -5.99 -13.93
C ASP A 64 -12.43 -4.81 -13.51
N GLY A 65 -11.77 -4.93 -12.36
CA GLY A 65 -10.79 -3.94 -11.85
C GLY A 65 -11.36 -2.53 -11.61
N ARG A 66 -12.65 -2.32 -11.81
CA ARG A 66 -13.32 -1.02 -11.61
C ARG A 66 -14.52 -1.13 -10.69
N THR A 67 -14.91 -2.35 -10.36
CA THR A 67 -16.05 -2.64 -9.49
C THR A 67 -15.56 -3.19 -8.17
N ILE A 68 -16.12 -2.67 -7.09
CA ILE A 68 -15.89 -3.14 -5.73
C ILE A 68 -17.19 -3.68 -5.14
N ILE A 69 -17.06 -4.68 -4.27
CA ILE A 69 -18.14 -5.19 -3.42
C ILE A 69 -17.99 -4.55 -2.05
N VAL A 70 -19.08 -4.03 -1.48
CA VAL A 70 -19.11 -3.35 -0.18
C VAL A 70 -20.33 -3.81 0.63
N PRO A 71 -20.18 -4.22 1.91
CA PRO A 71 -18.91 -4.49 2.57
C PRO A 71 -18.20 -5.68 1.94
N GLY A 72 -16.87 -5.61 1.89
CA GLY A 72 -16.04 -6.75 1.52
C GLY A 72 -15.83 -7.73 2.67
N SER A 73 -15.59 -9.00 2.35
CA SER A 73 -15.14 -10.03 3.28
C SER A 73 -13.82 -10.64 2.80
N PRO A 74 -12.82 -10.82 3.70
CA PRO A 74 -11.65 -11.60 3.35
C PRO A 74 -12.04 -13.09 3.20
N PRO A 75 -11.24 -13.88 2.45
CA PRO A 75 -11.31 -15.33 2.48
C PRO A 75 -11.06 -15.90 3.89
N VAL A 76 -11.63 -17.07 4.18
CA VAL A 76 -11.59 -17.68 5.52
C VAL A 76 -10.50 -18.74 5.57
N CYS A 77 -9.54 -18.58 6.49
CA CYS A 77 -8.50 -19.57 6.68
C CYS A 77 -9.06 -20.92 7.15
N THR A 78 -8.67 -21.98 6.46
CA THR A 78 -9.04 -23.36 6.79
C THR A 78 -7.88 -24.06 7.47
N ASN A 79 -8.19 -24.83 8.51
CA ASN A 79 -7.20 -25.65 9.20
C ASN A 79 -7.02 -26.99 8.48
N ARG A 80 -6.39 -26.95 7.30
CA ARG A 80 -6.13 -28.13 6.46
C ARG A 80 -5.13 -29.05 7.16
N ALA A 81 -5.50 -30.32 7.34
CA ALA A 81 -4.64 -31.31 7.98
C ALA A 81 -3.34 -31.53 7.19
N LEU A 82 -2.21 -31.55 7.90
CA LEU A 82 -0.88 -31.80 7.33
C LEU A 82 -0.57 -33.31 7.29
N PRO A 83 0.21 -33.79 6.29
CA PRO A 83 0.85 -33.02 5.21
C PRO A 83 -0.04 -32.85 3.96
N TYR A 84 0.12 -31.75 3.23
CA TYR A 84 -0.42 -31.55 1.89
C TYR A 84 0.58 -30.81 1.00
N ALA A 85 0.45 -30.99 -0.32
CA ALA A 85 1.24 -30.29 -1.32
C ALA A 85 0.38 -29.22 -2.01
N ILE A 86 1.02 -28.12 -2.41
CA ILE A 86 0.41 -27.04 -3.18
C ILE A 86 1.20 -26.83 -4.48
N PRO A 87 0.53 -26.41 -5.57
CA PRO A 87 1.23 -26.03 -6.78
C PRO A 87 2.11 -24.79 -6.55
N SER A 88 3.15 -24.61 -7.36
CA SER A 88 3.81 -23.31 -7.43
C SER A 88 2.85 -22.25 -7.96
N ASP A 89 3.11 -20.98 -7.64
CA ASP A 89 2.32 -19.87 -8.16
C ASP A 89 2.34 -19.87 -9.70
N ALA A 90 1.21 -19.48 -10.31
CA ALA A 90 1.13 -19.25 -11.75
C ALA A 90 1.97 -18.03 -12.15
N GLU A 91 2.26 -17.86 -13.44
CA GLU A 91 3.05 -16.71 -13.93
C GLU A 91 2.55 -15.38 -13.36
N ILE A 92 3.52 -14.48 -13.11
CA ILE A 92 3.37 -13.19 -12.44
C ILE A 92 2.16 -12.44 -13.01
N ARG A 93 1.06 -12.42 -12.25
CA ARG A 93 -0.01 -11.47 -12.52
C ARG A 93 0.55 -10.05 -12.34
N PRO A 94 0.27 -9.12 -13.27
CA PRO A 94 0.65 -7.72 -13.10
C PRO A 94 0.19 -7.24 -11.73
N ALA A 95 0.95 -6.33 -11.11
CA ALA A 95 0.52 -5.75 -9.86
C ALA A 95 -0.86 -5.08 -10.07
N ASP A 96 -1.87 -5.68 -9.43
CA ASP A 96 -3.29 -5.38 -9.52
C ASP A 96 -3.60 -4.05 -8.84
N TYR A 97 -3.10 -2.95 -9.42
CA TYR A 97 -3.51 -1.61 -9.05
C TYR A 97 -4.71 -1.23 -9.91
N HIS A 98 -5.88 -1.66 -9.43
CA HIS A 98 -7.16 -1.60 -10.12
C HIS A 98 -7.65 -0.14 -10.38
N ILE A 99 -7.12 0.88 -9.69
CA ILE A 99 -7.28 2.30 -10.09
C ILE A 99 -5.96 3.07 -9.89
N PRO A 100 -5.10 3.19 -10.92
CA PRO A 100 -3.79 3.85 -10.79
C PRO A 100 -3.88 5.37 -10.57
N LEU A 101 -5.05 5.97 -10.77
CA LEU A 101 -5.25 7.43 -10.68
C LEU A 101 -5.83 7.89 -9.34
N SER A 102 -6.40 6.98 -8.55
CA SER A 102 -7.07 7.31 -7.29
C SER A 102 -7.04 6.09 -6.37
N ALA A 103 -5.84 5.72 -5.91
CA ALA A 103 -5.62 4.53 -5.10
C ALA A 103 -6.49 4.50 -3.82
N LEU A 104 -6.80 5.66 -3.25
CA LEU A 104 -7.62 5.79 -2.04
C LEU A 104 -9.13 5.90 -2.32
N LEU A 105 -9.56 6.14 -3.56
CA LEU A 105 -10.99 6.33 -3.88
C LEU A 105 -11.86 5.12 -3.51
N PRO A 106 -11.47 3.87 -3.79
CA PRO A 106 -12.24 2.69 -3.37
C PRO A 106 -12.42 2.61 -1.86
N LEU A 107 -11.38 2.96 -1.10
CA LEU A 107 -11.43 3.01 0.36
C LEU A 107 -12.44 4.05 0.82
N MET A 108 -12.36 5.28 0.33
CA MET A 108 -13.30 6.34 0.71
C MET A 108 -14.74 5.96 0.37
N LYS A 109 -14.97 5.37 -0.81
CA LYS A 109 -16.29 4.90 -1.24
C LYS A 109 -16.83 3.76 -0.38
N ALA A 110 -15.97 2.84 0.07
CA ALA A 110 -16.39 1.78 0.96
C ALA A 110 -16.87 2.32 2.31
N VAL A 111 -16.18 3.31 2.85
CA VAL A 111 -16.58 3.99 4.11
C VAL A 111 -17.93 4.71 3.92
N ASP A 112 -18.09 5.47 2.82
CA ASP A 112 -19.35 6.16 2.50
C ASP A 112 -20.54 5.18 2.42
N ILE A 113 -20.37 4.04 1.72
CA ILE A 113 -21.43 3.06 1.48
C ILE A 113 -21.80 2.29 2.75
N VAL A 114 -20.81 1.92 3.58
CA VAL A 114 -21.07 1.31 4.90
C VAL A 114 -21.87 2.27 5.80
N GLY A 115 -21.83 3.58 5.50
CA GLY A 115 -22.69 4.57 6.13
C GLY A 115 -22.26 4.93 7.55
N LYS A 116 -20.99 4.68 7.88
CA LYS A 116 -20.44 5.09 9.17
C LYS A 116 -20.08 6.57 9.12
N GLU A 117 -20.63 7.34 10.06
CA GLU A 117 -20.26 8.75 10.21
C GLU A 117 -18.81 8.85 10.70
N ILE A 118 -17.97 9.47 9.87
CA ILE A 118 -16.58 9.81 10.21
C ILE A 118 -16.47 11.31 10.27
N ASP A 119 -15.96 11.81 11.39
CA ASP A 119 -15.55 13.21 11.52
C ASP A 119 -14.21 13.40 10.81
N TRP A 120 -14.27 13.50 9.48
CA TRP A 120 -13.07 13.68 8.65
C TRP A 120 -12.19 14.85 9.12
N PRO A 121 -12.74 15.99 9.60
CA PRO A 121 -11.94 17.06 10.20
C PRO A 121 -11.06 16.74 11.41
N VAL A 122 -11.15 15.55 12.02
CA VAL A 122 -10.20 15.14 13.09
C VAL A 122 -9.15 14.15 12.60
N VAL A 123 -9.19 13.75 11.32
CA VAL A 123 -8.31 12.72 10.75
C VAL A 123 -7.09 13.37 10.11
N ASP A 124 -5.93 13.32 10.75
CA ASP A 124 -4.72 13.93 10.18
C ASP A 124 -4.22 13.23 8.90
N PHE A 125 -4.29 11.90 8.87
CA PHE A 125 -3.68 11.09 7.82
C PHE A 125 -4.62 10.00 7.31
N VAL A 126 -4.75 9.89 5.99
CA VAL A 126 -5.37 8.74 5.32
C VAL A 126 -4.29 8.01 4.55
N THR A 127 -4.01 6.76 4.92
CA THR A 127 -2.91 5.97 4.38
C THR A 127 -3.26 4.49 4.33
N ASP A 128 -2.34 3.70 3.77
CA ASP A 128 -2.44 2.25 3.75
C ASP A 128 -1.30 1.59 4.55
N ARG A 129 -1.46 0.28 4.75
CA ARG A 129 -0.50 -0.56 5.47
C ARG A 129 0.88 -0.59 4.81
N ASN A 130 0.98 -0.47 3.49
CA ASN A 130 2.26 -0.55 2.77
C ASN A 130 3.10 0.71 3.01
N ASN A 131 2.50 1.88 2.92
CA ASN A 131 3.13 3.17 3.22
C ASN A 131 3.60 3.23 4.68
N LEU A 132 2.78 2.81 5.65
CA LEU A 132 3.19 2.69 7.05
C LEU A 132 4.37 1.72 7.22
N ARG A 133 4.36 0.58 6.51
CA ARG A 133 5.47 -0.38 6.57
C ARG A 133 6.76 0.18 5.99
N LYS A 134 6.70 1.00 4.92
CA LYS A 134 7.86 1.68 4.35
C LYS A 134 8.48 2.63 5.37
N LEU A 135 7.66 3.46 6.02
CA LEU A 135 8.10 4.39 7.06
C LEU A 135 8.70 3.66 8.26
N MET A 136 8.04 2.61 8.75
CA MET A 136 8.55 1.81 9.87
C MET A 136 9.93 1.20 9.55
N ARG A 137 10.11 0.63 8.36
CA ARG A 137 11.41 0.06 7.96
C ARG A 137 12.48 1.14 7.83
N TRP A 138 12.13 2.31 7.31
CA TRP A 138 13.05 3.45 7.25
C TRP A 138 13.49 3.93 8.63
N LEU A 139 12.55 4.00 9.58
CA LEU A 139 12.88 4.34 10.97
C LEU A 139 13.84 3.31 11.61
N GLN A 140 13.68 2.02 11.29
CA GLN A 140 14.51 0.94 11.85
C GLN A 140 15.89 0.83 11.17
N ASN A 141 15.96 0.98 9.85
CA ASN A 141 17.14 0.68 9.05
C ASN A 141 17.89 1.94 8.59
N GLY A 142 17.27 3.12 8.71
CA GLY A 142 17.78 4.40 8.25
C GLY A 142 18.22 4.35 6.79
N SER A 143 19.45 4.79 6.53
CA SER A 143 20.04 4.81 5.19
C SER A 143 20.30 3.43 4.57
N LYS A 144 20.12 2.34 5.32
CA LYS A 144 20.22 0.96 4.80
C LYS A 144 18.89 0.45 4.22
N GLU A 145 17.79 1.16 4.45
CA GLU A 145 16.50 0.78 3.85
C GLU A 145 16.51 0.98 2.34
N ARG A 146 15.70 0.20 1.63
CA ARG A 146 15.51 0.36 0.19
C ARG A 146 14.79 1.67 -0.12
N ASP A 147 15.15 2.28 -1.25
CA ASP A 147 14.45 3.46 -1.75
C ASP A 147 12.96 3.18 -1.95
N PHE A 148 12.14 4.13 -1.51
CA PHE A 148 10.70 4.13 -1.73
C PHE A 148 10.21 5.56 -1.94
N ARG A 149 9.01 5.67 -2.52
CA ARG A 149 8.30 6.94 -2.70
C ARG A 149 6.90 6.81 -2.11
N ILE A 150 6.44 7.90 -1.50
CA ILE A 150 5.06 8.10 -1.05
C ILE A 150 4.66 9.46 -1.61
N ASP A 151 3.63 9.48 -2.44
CA ASP A 151 3.05 10.72 -2.94
C ASP A 151 2.02 11.22 -1.93
N THR A 152 2.08 12.50 -1.56
CA THR A 152 1.15 13.07 -0.57
C THR A 152 0.30 14.17 -1.20
N GLN A 153 -0.96 14.23 -0.80
CA GLN A 153 -1.89 15.28 -1.21
C GLN A 153 -2.60 15.85 0.02
N LEU A 154 -2.62 17.17 0.14
CA LEU A 154 -3.44 17.85 1.13
C LEU A 154 -4.90 17.86 0.63
N ALA A 155 -5.81 17.33 1.44
CA ALA A 155 -7.25 17.40 1.22
C ALA A 155 -7.85 18.32 2.30
N GLY A 156 -8.57 19.36 1.87
CA GLY A 156 -9.03 20.39 2.80
C GLY A 156 -7.87 21.18 3.38
N GLU A 157 -7.90 21.44 4.69
CA GLU A 157 -6.94 22.29 5.38
C GLU A 157 -5.84 21.53 6.13
N HIS A 158 -6.13 20.32 6.64
CA HIS A 158 -5.17 19.56 7.48
C HIS A 158 -5.02 18.08 7.09
N ASN A 159 -5.98 17.48 6.38
CA ASN A 159 -5.94 16.04 6.09
C ASN A 159 -4.88 15.74 5.02
N VAL A 160 -3.96 14.82 5.29
CA VAL A 160 -2.94 14.40 4.33
C VAL A 160 -3.22 13.00 3.83
N LEU A 161 -3.42 12.88 2.51
CA LEU A 161 -3.65 11.62 1.82
C LEU A 161 -2.32 11.04 1.32
N PHE A 162 -2.02 9.80 1.70
CA PHE A 162 -0.82 9.08 1.28
C PHE A 162 -1.18 8.14 0.13
N ASN A 163 -0.74 8.50 -1.06
CA ASN A 163 -0.98 7.71 -2.27
C ASN A 163 0.08 6.62 -2.46
N ILE A 164 -0.34 5.53 -3.10
CA ILE A 164 0.54 4.41 -3.45
C ILE A 164 1.39 4.81 -4.65
N PHE A 165 2.71 4.84 -4.44
CA PHE A 165 3.69 4.83 -5.53
C PHE A 165 4.47 3.52 -5.49
N GLU A 166 4.29 2.71 -6.53
CA GLU A 166 4.97 1.43 -6.68
C GLU A 166 5.47 1.28 -8.12
N ASN A 167 6.72 0.83 -8.26
CA ASN A 167 7.23 0.42 -9.56
C ASN A 167 6.49 -0.86 -9.96
N ARG A 168 5.92 -0.86 -11.18
CA ARG A 168 5.13 -1.99 -11.72
C ARG A 168 5.93 -3.28 -11.96
N THR A 169 7.15 -3.36 -11.50
CA THR A 169 8.03 -4.49 -11.71
C THR A 169 7.97 -5.40 -10.48
N ARG A 170 7.00 -6.31 -10.44
CA ARG A 170 7.31 -7.64 -9.89
C ARG A 170 8.39 -8.18 -10.83
N GLY A 171 9.63 -8.14 -10.37
CA GLY A 171 10.76 -8.62 -11.16
C GLY A 171 10.45 -10.05 -11.62
N ASN A 172 10.82 -10.36 -12.86
CA ASN A 172 10.86 -11.74 -13.31
C ASN A 172 11.88 -12.44 -12.42
N THR A 173 11.39 -13.13 -11.40
CA THR A 173 12.25 -13.91 -10.54
C THR A 173 12.15 -15.34 -10.98
N ASP A 174 13.26 -15.93 -11.43
CA ASP A 174 13.37 -17.35 -11.80
C ASP A 174 13.11 -18.31 -10.60
N TRP A 175 12.65 -17.80 -9.45
CA TRP A 175 12.30 -18.58 -8.27
C TRP A 175 10.80 -18.93 -8.29
N ARG A 176 10.49 -20.21 -8.01
CA ARG A 176 9.11 -20.67 -7.81
C ARG A 176 8.58 -20.16 -6.47
N SER A 177 7.68 -19.19 -6.49
CA SER A 177 6.92 -18.80 -5.31
C SER A 177 5.74 -19.74 -5.06
N TYR A 178 5.22 -19.74 -3.84
CA TYR A 178 4.08 -20.56 -3.40
C TYR A 178 3.07 -19.74 -2.58
N GLY A 179 3.21 -18.41 -2.55
CA GLY A 179 2.43 -17.56 -1.64
C GLY A 179 0.98 -17.45 -2.07
N GLU A 180 0.75 -17.23 -3.37
CA GLU A 180 -0.59 -17.11 -3.95
C GLU A 180 -1.30 -18.45 -3.95
N SER A 181 -0.62 -19.52 -4.36
CA SER A 181 -1.15 -20.88 -4.30
C SER A 181 -1.47 -21.31 -2.88
N PHE A 182 -0.64 -20.94 -1.90
CA PHE A 182 -0.93 -21.22 -0.50
C PHE A 182 -2.20 -20.50 -0.03
N GLU A 183 -2.33 -19.19 -0.29
CA GLU A 183 -3.55 -18.44 0.04
C GLU A 183 -4.79 -19.04 -0.63
N HIS A 184 -4.73 -19.33 -1.93
CA HIS A 184 -5.83 -19.95 -2.68
C HIS A 184 -6.26 -21.32 -2.09
N GLU A 185 -5.29 -22.19 -1.79
CA GLU A 185 -5.56 -23.56 -1.33
C GLU A 185 -5.96 -23.65 0.15
N THR A 186 -5.74 -22.59 0.93
CA THR A 186 -6.02 -22.57 2.37
C THR A 186 -7.10 -21.58 2.76
N THR A 187 -7.52 -20.69 1.86
CA THR A 187 -8.50 -19.65 2.17
C THR A 187 -9.65 -19.62 1.14
N PRO A 188 -10.66 -20.50 1.28
CA PRO A 188 -11.88 -20.39 0.47
C PRO A 188 -12.62 -19.06 0.74
N PRO A 189 -13.44 -18.59 -0.22
CA PRO A 189 -14.34 -17.46 0.00
C PRO A 189 -15.22 -17.67 1.25
N ALA A 190 -15.48 -16.59 1.99
CA ALA A 190 -16.40 -16.63 3.11
C ALA A 190 -17.81 -17.04 2.63
N PRO A 191 -18.57 -17.82 3.43
CA PRO A 191 -19.98 -18.07 3.13
C PRO A 191 -20.73 -16.74 3.04
N GLY A 192 -21.41 -16.52 1.91
CA GLY A 192 -22.17 -15.31 1.61
C GLY A 192 -23.39 -15.63 0.75
#